data_AF-A0A7C9RLR9-F1
#
_entry.id   AF-A0A7C9RLR9-F1
#
_cell.length_a   1.000
_cell.length_b   1.000
_cell.length_c   1.000
_cell.angle_alpha   90.00
_cell.angle_beta   90.00
_cell.angle_gamma   90.00
#
_symmetry.space_group_name_H-M   'P 1'
#
loop_
_entity.id
_entity.type
_entity.pdbx_description
1 polymer ?
#
loop_
_entity_poly.entity_id
_entity_poly.type
_entity_poly.pdbx_seq_one_letter_code
_entity_poly.pdbx_strand_id
1 'polypeptide(L)'
;MTDRVLVAYTSKIAATDEIAEIIGTELAGCGLRVTVLSVAAAHTLHGFGAVIMGDAAARDAHRFVRRHKASLKHTPMWLFHRGAPPVPNDVTRMVRRLGAIGPVSFGGAAPDWDRAQAWARYLADQLTVLHRGFASN
;
A
#
# COMPACT_ATOMS: atom_id res chain seq x y z
N MET A 1 -1.72 5.93 -17.15
CA MET A 1 -1.32 5.14 -15.96
C MET A 1 -1.50 3.67 -16.30
N THR A 2 -0.66 2.77 -15.77
CA THR A 2 -0.79 1.32 -15.97
C THR A 2 -1.70 0.67 -14.94
N ASP A 3 -2.37 -0.43 -15.30
CA ASP A 3 -3.26 -1.21 -14.41
C ASP A 3 -2.53 -2.06 -13.37
N ARG A 4 -1.23 -1.79 -13.18
CA ARG A 4 -0.38 -2.52 -12.26
C ARG A 4 -0.33 -1.84 -10.90
N VAL A 5 -0.58 -2.63 -9.86
CA VAL A 5 -0.55 -2.22 -8.46
C VAL A 5 0.59 -2.93 -7.76
N LEU A 6 1.43 -2.17 -7.06
CA LEU A 6 2.44 -2.72 -6.16
C LEU A 6 1.87 -2.77 -4.75
N VAL A 7 1.82 -3.94 -4.13
CA VAL A 7 1.63 -4.08 -2.68
C VAL A 7 3.01 -4.33 -2.07
N ALA A 8 3.55 -3.34 -1.37
CA ALA A 8 4.86 -3.40 -0.74
C ALA A 8 4.71 -3.59 0.77
N TYR A 9 5.51 -4.48 1.38
CA TYR A 9 5.53 -4.63 2.84
C TYR A 9 6.95 -4.55 3.40
N THR A 10 7.11 -4.18 4.67
CA THR A 10 8.37 -4.45 5.36
C THR A 10 8.26 -5.73 6.18
N SER A 11 9.36 -6.47 6.25
CA SER A 11 9.42 -7.77 6.92
C SER A 11 9.68 -7.67 8.43
N LYS A 12 9.68 -6.45 9.00
CA LYS A 12 10.04 -6.24 10.41
C LYS A 12 8.91 -6.51 11.36
N ILE A 13 7.67 -6.29 10.94
CA ILE A 13 6.49 -6.54 11.75
C ILE A 13 5.83 -7.82 11.24
N ALA A 14 5.76 -8.83 12.10
CA ALA A 14 5.15 -10.12 11.79
C ALA A 14 3.71 -9.93 11.27
N ALA A 15 3.32 -10.78 10.31
CA ALA A 15 2.02 -10.77 9.63
C ALA A 15 1.75 -9.55 8.73
N THR A 16 2.72 -8.64 8.53
CA THR A 16 2.55 -7.56 7.53
C THR A 16 2.64 -8.10 6.11
N ASP A 17 3.48 -9.11 5.89
CA ASP A 17 3.56 -9.92 4.68
C ASP A 17 2.24 -10.65 4.40
N GLU A 18 1.68 -11.33 5.40
CA GLU A 18 0.39 -12.02 5.27
C GLU A 18 -0.76 -11.05 4.93
N ILE A 19 -0.81 -9.89 5.58
CA ILE A 19 -1.78 -8.82 5.22
C ILE A 19 -1.56 -8.36 3.78
N ALA A 20 -0.31 -8.14 3.36
CA ALA A 20 0.01 -7.72 2.00
C ALA A 20 -0.41 -8.77 0.96
N GLU A 21 -0.23 -10.05 1.25
CA GLU A 21 -0.66 -11.16 0.39
C GLU A 21 -2.18 -11.24 0.27
N ILE A 22 -2.92 -11.07 1.37
CA ILE A 22 -4.39 -11.04 1.36
C ILE A 22 -4.90 -9.86 0.53
N ILE A 23 -4.36 -8.65 0.77
CA ILE A 23 -4.72 -7.48 -0.02
C ILE A 23 -4.41 -7.73 -1.50
N GLY A 24 -3.24 -8.29 -1.81
CA GLY A 24 -2.84 -8.57 -3.18
C GLY A 24 -3.74 -9.60 -3.87
N THR A 25 -4.13 -10.64 -3.15
CA THR A 25 -5.02 -11.70 -3.63
C THR A 25 -6.42 -11.16 -3.92
N GLU A 26 -7.00 -10.39 -3.02
CA GLU A 26 -8.32 -9.79 -3.24
C GLU A 26 -8.32 -8.80 -4.40
N LEU A 27 -7.32 -7.92 -4.49
CA LEU A 27 -7.18 -6.99 -5.61
C LEU A 27 -7.03 -7.71 -6.96
N ALA A 28 -6.27 -8.80 -6.99
CA ALA A 28 -6.13 -9.64 -8.18
C ALA A 28 -7.45 -10.35 -8.53
N GLY A 29 -8.20 -10.80 -7.53
CA GLY A 29 -9.55 -11.35 -7.69
C GLY A 29 -10.55 -10.33 -8.27
N CYS A 30 -10.33 -9.05 -8.02
CA CYS A 30 -11.08 -7.94 -8.65
C CYS A 30 -10.58 -7.57 -10.06
N GLY A 31 -9.62 -8.30 -10.63
CA GLY A 31 -9.12 -8.10 -12.00
C GLY A 31 -7.94 -7.15 -12.16
N LEU A 32 -7.36 -6.66 -11.06
CA LEU A 32 -6.17 -5.81 -11.11
C LEU A 32 -4.89 -6.63 -11.32
N ARG A 33 -3.89 -6.04 -11.97
CA ARG A 33 -2.57 -6.69 -12.10
C ARG A 33 -1.73 -6.36 -10.87
N VAL A 34 -1.64 -7.28 -9.92
CA VAL A 34 -0.98 -7.01 -8.65
C VAL A 34 0.39 -7.66 -8.58
N THR A 35 1.33 -6.98 -7.93
CA THR A 35 2.64 -7.52 -7.56
C THR A 35 2.85 -7.27 -6.08
N VAL A 36 3.07 -8.34 -5.31
CA VAL A 36 3.35 -8.26 -3.87
C VAL A 36 4.86 -8.45 -3.67
N LEU A 37 5.53 -7.48 -3.05
CA LEU A 37 6.98 -7.52 -2.83
C LEU A 37 7.35 -6.93 -1.48
N SER A 38 8.48 -7.37 -0.92
CA SER A 38 9.10 -6.62 0.15
C SER A 38 9.63 -5.27 -0.38
N VAL A 39 9.67 -4.24 0.49
CA VAL A 39 10.27 -2.94 0.14
C VAL A 39 11.76 -3.04 -0.22
N ALA A 40 12.44 -4.12 0.16
CA ALA A 40 13.82 -4.39 -0.22
C ALA A 40 13.95 -4.90 -1.67
N ALA A 41 13.00 -5.74 -2.11
CA ALA A 41 12.96 -6.32 -3.46
C ALA A 41 12.34 -5.37 -4.51
N ALA A 42 11.54 -4.40 -4.08
CA ALA A 42 10.92 -3.40 -4.96
C ALA A 42 11.92 -2.31 -5.39
N HIS A 43 12.82 -2.65 -6.33
CA HIS A 43 13.89 -1.78 -6.80
C HIS A 43 13.45 -0.63 -7.73
N THR A 44 12.25 -0.71 -8.32
CA THR A 44 11.69 0.30 -9.22
C THR A 44 10.18 0.40 -9.05
N LEU A 45 9.63 1.61 -9.24
CA LEU A 45 8.19 1.85 -9.36
C LEU A 45 7.74 2.08 -10.80
N HIS A 46 8.66 1.96 -11.76
CA HIS A 46 8.33 2.14 -13.16
C HIS A 46 7.28 1.11 -13.60
N GLY A 47 6.22 1.59 -14.26
CA GLY A 47 5.13 0.74 -14.74
C GLY A 47 4.09 0.38 -13.68
N PHE A 48 4.20 0.88 -12.44
CA PHE A 48 3.11 0.79 -11.45
C PHE A 48 2.26 2.06 -11.47
N GLY A 49 0.95 1.88 -11.56
CA GLY A 49 -0.03 2.96 -11.47
C GLY A 49 -0.41 3.31 -10.03
N ALA A 50 -0.19 2.40 -9.08
CA ALA A 50 -0.50 2.61 -7.67
C ALA A 50 0.43 1.82 -6.75
N VAL A 51 0.61 2.32 -5.53
CA VAL A 51 1.36 1.64 -4.46
C VAL A 51 0.51 1.52 -3.19
N ILE A 52 0.43 0.33 -2.62
CA ILE A 52 -0.12 0.07 -1.30
C ILE A 52 1.04 -0.39 -0.43
N MET A 53 1.33 0.31 0.68
CA MET A 53 2.49 -0.01 1.52
C MET A 53 2.10 -0.35 2.95
N GLY A 54 2.60 -1.49 3.42
CA GLY A 54 2.54 -1.94 4.80
C GLY A 54 3.63 -1.35 5.68
N ASP A 55 3.28 -1.21 6.98
CA ASP A 55 4.12 -0.93 8.14
C ASP A 55 5.17 0.19 8.00
N ALA A 56 4.69 1.28 7.42
CA ALA A 56 5.28 2.62 7.31
C ALA A 56 6.23 3.13 8.43
N ALA A 57 6.12 2.65 9.67
CA ALA A 57 7.01 3.04 10.77
C ALA A 57 8.40 2.39 10.69
N ALA A 58 8.55 1.33 9.90
CA ALA A 58 9.81 0.63 9.75
C ALA A 58 10.85 1.50 9.02
N ARG A 59 12.10 1.44 9.48
CA ARG A 59 13.24 2.13 8.84
C ARG A 59 13.35 1.84 7.33
N ASP A 60 12.96 0.64 6.90
CA ASP A 60 13.05 0.23 5.50
C ASP A 60 11.94 0.82 4.64
N ALA A 61 10.75 1.11 5.21
CA ALA A 61 9.72 1.90 4.54
C ALA A 61 10.23 3.30 4.23
N HIS A 62 10.87 3.97 5.20
CA HIS A 62 11.48 5.28 4.97
C HIS A 62 12.61 5.24 3.93
N ARG A 63 13.39 4.16 3.87
CA ARG A 63 14.43 3.97 2.85
C ARG A 63 13.81 3.82 1.45
N PHE A 64 12.76 3.02 1.33
CA PHE A 64 12.01 2.85 0.09
C PHE A 64 11.44 4.19 -0.38
N VAL A 65 10.77 4.93 0.50
CA VAL A 65 10.17 6.23 0.15
C VAL A 65 11.22 7.23 -0.30
N ARG A 66 12.39 7.26 0.36
CA ARG A 66 13.50 8.11 -0.06
C ARG A 66 14.02 7.74 -1.44
N ARG A 67 14.18 6.44 -1.72
CA ARG A 67 14.64 5.91 -3.00
C ARG A 67 13.69 6.26 -4.14
N HIS A 68 12.39 6.15 -3.89
CA HIS A 68 11.34 6.27 -4.91
C HIS A 68 10.61 7.62 -4.90
N LYS A 69 11.18 8.62 -4.21
CA LYS A 69 10.53 9.92 -3.98
C LYS A 69 10.01 10.58 -5.27
N ALA A 70 10.75 10.48 -6.37
CA ALA A 70 10.35 11.07 -7.65
C ALA A 70 9.11 10.38 -8.22
N SER A 71 9.09 9.05 -8.27
CA SER A 71 7.95 8.27 -8.74
C SER A 71 6.72 8.45 -7.84
N LEU A 72 6.91 8.39 -6.51
CA LEU A 72 5.82 8.52 -5.53
C LEU A 72 5.12 9.88 -5.56
N LYS A 73 5.70 10.92 -6.17
CA LYS A 73 4.99 12.19 -6.40
C LYS A 73 3.85 12.09 -7.42
N HIS A 74 3.92 11.10 -8.30
CA HIS A 74 2.99 10.93 -9.42
C HIS A 74 2.23 9.60 -9.36
N THR A 75 2.53 8.77 -8.35
CA THR A 75 1.90 7.47 -8.16
C THR A 75 1.05 7.51 -6.88
N PRO A 76 -0.29 7.41 -6.99
CA PRO A 76 -1.19 7.30 -5.85
C PRO A 76 -0.72 6.22 -4.86
N MET A 77 -0.79 6.56 -3.57
CA MET A 77 -0.25 5.72 -2.51
C MET A 77 -1.22 5.55 -1.36
N TRP A 78 -1.37 4.31 -0.88
CA TRP A 78 -2.09 3.96 0.35
C TRP A 78 -1.15 3.36 1.36
N LEU A 79 -1.45 3.58 2.64
CA LEU A 79 -0.71 3.00 3.75
C LEU A 79 -1.60 2.08 4.59
N PHE A 80 -1.01 1.01 5.10
CA PHE A 80 -1.58 0.22 6.17
C PHE A 80 -0.59 -0.12 7.28
N HIS A 81 -1.11 -0.53 8.42
CA HIS A 81 -0.36 -0.80 9.64
C HIS A 81 -0.91 -2.05 10.34
N ARG A 82 -0.03 -2.96 10.76
CA ARG A 82 -0.39 -4.19 11.49
C ARG A 82 -0.73 -3.98 12.98
N GLY A 83 -0.48 -2.81 13.56
CA GLY A 83 -0.83 -2.49 14.95
C GLY A 83 -2.17 -1.78 15.11
N ALA A 84 -2.49 -1.44 16.35
CA ALA A 84 -3.66 -0.63 16.70
C ALA A 84 -3.33 0.87 16.64
N PRO A 85 -4.32 1.74 16.41
CA PRO A 85 -4.15 3.17 16.61
C PRO A 85 -3.81 3.50 18.09
N PRO A 86 -3.14 4.63 18.37
CA PRO A 86 -2.70 5.64 17.41
C PRO A 86 -1.46 5.20 16.63
N VAL A 87 -1.40 5.55 15.35
CA VAL A 87 -0.20 5.30 14.54
C VAL A 87 0.95 6.24 14.94
N PRO A 88 2.20 5.78 14.86
CA PRO A 88 3.37 6.62 15.15
C PRO A 88 3.44 7.93 14.34
N ASN A 89 3.96 8.99 14.96
CA ASN A 89 4.01 10.34 14.38
C ASN A 89 4.81 10.44 13.06
N ASP A 90 5.82 9.60 12.88
CA ASP A 90 6.61 9.49 11.66
C ASP A 90 5.79 8.94 10.48
N VAL A 91 4.88 7.99 10.72
CA VAL A 91 3.88 7.52 9.75
C VAL A 91 2.96 8.67 9.34
N THR A 92 2.39 9.39 10.31
CA THR A 92 1.53 10.57 10.03
C THR A 92 2.27 11.66 9.26
N ARG A 93 3.57 11.83 9.50
CA ARG A 93 4.41 12.76 8.73
C ARG A 93 4.64 12.26 7.30
N MET A 94 4.84 10.95 7.12
CA MET A 94 5.02 10.33 5.81
C MET A 94 3.76 10.42 4.95
N VAL A 95 2.58 10.15 5.52
CA VAL A 95 1.27 10.36 4.87
C VAL A 95 1.20 11.75 4.25
N ARG A 96 1.41 12.78 5.08
CA ARG A 96 1.35 14.18 4.64
C ARG A 96 2.38 14.51 3.57
N ARG A 97 3.60 13.98 3.71
CA ARG A 97 4.69 14.25 2.75
C ARG A 97 4.44 13.64 1.38
N LEU A 98 3.75 12.51 1.32
CA LEU A 98 3.50 11.77 0.08
C LEU A 98 2.11 12.05 -0.51
N GLY A 99 1.23 12.74 0.23
CA GLY A 99 -0.19 12.81 -0.14
C GLY A 99 -0.84 11.42 -0.12
N ALA A 100 -0.31 10.50 0.70
CA ALA A 100 -0.83 9.14 0.76
C ALA A 100 -2.18 9.11 1.50
N ILE A 101 -2.99 8.10 1.23
CA ILE A 101 -4.27 7.85 1.89
C ILE A 101 -4.09 6.81 3.00
N GLY A 102 -4.66 7.05 4.18
CA GLY A 102 -4.53 6.19 5.37
C GLY A 102 -3.64 6.78 6.48
N PRO A 103 -3.08 5.95 7.39
CA PRO A 103 -3.00 4.49 7.35
C PRO A 103 -4.23 3.77 7.91
N VAL A 104 -4.63 2.67 7.26
CA VAL A 104 -5.60 1.72 7.85
C VAL A 104 -4.86 0.79 8.81
N SER A 105 -5.45 0.57 9.99
CA SER A 105 -4.87 -0.27 11.05
C SER A 105 -5.58 -1.63 11.12
N PHE A 106 -4.79 -2.71 11.11
CA PHE A 106 -5.21 -4.11 11.23
C PHE A 106 -4.71 -4.70 12.57
N GLY A 107 -5.05 -4.01 13.66
CA GLY A 107 -4.65 -4.37 15.02
C GLY A 107 -5.43 -5.55 15.60
N GLY A 108 -5.10 -5.91 16.85
CA GLY A 108 -5.66 -7.06 17.58
C GLY A 108 -4.59 -8.11 17.92
N ALA A 109 -4.97 -9.13 18.70
CA ALA A 109 -4.10 -10.27 19.03
C ALA A 109 -3.62 -11.00 17.76
N ALA A 110 -4.50 -11.10 16.76
CA ALA A 110 -4.20 -11.48 15.39
C ALA A 110 -4.58 -10.31 14.45
N PRO A 111 -4.09 -10.28 13.20
CA PRO A 111 -4.60 -9.36 12.19
C PRO A 111 -6.11 -9.53 12.00
N ASP A 112 -6.81 -8.43 11.77
CA ASP A 112 -8.19 -8.43 11.32
C ASP A 112 -8.27 -8.73 9.82
N TRP A 113 -8.39 -10.02 9.49
CA TRP A 113 -8.39 -10.51 8.11
C TRP A 113 -9.59 -10.05 7.30
N ASP A 114 -10.78 -10.06 7.91
CA ASP A 114 -12.02 -9.61 7.27
C ASP A 114 -11.92 -8.14 6.90
N ARG A 115 -11.32 -7.32 7.78
CA ARG A 115 -11.05 -5.91 7.49
C ARG A 115 -10.01 -5.73 6.39
N ALA A 116 -8.96 -6.56 6.33
CA ALA A 116 -7.98 -6.51 5.25
C ALA A 116 -8.64 -6.80 3.90
N GLN A 117 -9.50 -7.81 3.83
CA GLN A 117 -10.26 -8.14 2.62
C GLN A 117 -11.25 -7.04 2.24
N ALA A 118 -12.03 -6.54 3.20
CA ALA A 118 -12.99 -5.46 2.96
C ALA A 118 -12.28 -4.19 2.47
N TRP A 119 -11.13 -3.86 3.04
CA TRP A 119 -10.32 -2.72 2.60
C TRP A 119 -9.75 -2.94 1.19
N ALA A 120 -9.28 -4.14 0.87
CA ALA A 120 -8.78 -4.46 -0.46
C ALA A 120 -9.87 -4.30 -1.54
N ARG A 121 -11.10 -4.73 -1.26
CA ARG A 121 -12.25 -4.52 -2.17
C ARG A 121 -12.57 -3.04 -2.37
N TYR A 122 -12.59 -2.27 -1.28
CA TYR A 122 -12.72 -0.81 -1.37
C TYR A 122 -11.60 -0.18 -2.24
N LEU A 123 -10.35 -0.63 -2.07
CA LEU A 123 -9.24 -0.15 -2.90
C LEU A 123 -9.42 -0.53 -4.38
N ALA A 124 -9.94 -1.72 -4.68
CA ALA A 124 -10.21 -2.13 -6.06
C ALA A 124 -11.18 -1.16 -6.76
N ASP A 125 -12.25 -0.77 -6.06
CA ASP A 125 -13.21 0.21 -6.57
C ASP A 125 -12.56 1.58 -6.80
N GLN A 126 -11.78 2.05 -5.82
CA GLN A 126 -11.06 3.34 -5.94
C GLN A 126 -10.06 3.34 -7.10
N LEU A 127 -9.29 2.26 -7.26
CA LEU A 127 -8.31 2.12 -8.33
C LEU A 127 -8.98 2.07 -9.71
N THR A 128 -10.12 1.39 -9.82
CA THR A 128 -10.92 1.36 -11.05
C THR A 128 -11.43 2.75 -11.42
N VAL A 129 -11.91 3.52 -10.43
CA VAL A 129 -12.35 4.91 -10.65
C VAL A 129 -11.17 5.79 -11.07
N LEU A 130 -10.02 5.66 -10.42
CA LEU A 130 -8.81 6.41 -10.78
C LEU A 130 -8.39 6.11 -12.22
N HIS A 131 -8.36 4.85 -12.65
CA HIS A 131 -8.04 4.50 -14.04
C HIS A 131 -8.99 5.15 -15.04
N ARG A 132 -10.30 5.14 -14.77
CA ARG A 132 -11.30 5.74 -15.65
C ARG A 132 -11.24 7.26 -15.70
N GLY A 133 -11.02 7.92 -14.55
CA GLY A 133 -10.91 9.38 -14.47
C GLY A 133 -9.73 9.97 -15.26
N PHE A 134 -8.66 9.20 -15.45
CA PHE A 134 -7.51 9.61 -16.29
C PHE A 134 -7.64 9.25 -17.77
N ALA A 135 -8.55 8.34 -18.15
CA ALA A 135 -8.76 7.96 -19.55
C ALA A 135 -9.71 8.93 -20.30
N SER A 136 -10.33 9.88 -19.60
CA SER A 136 -11.32 10.81 -20.14
C SER A 136 -10.85 12.26 -20.25
N ASN A 137 -9.54 12.53 -20.29
CA ASN A 137 -8.99 13.87 -20.44
C ASN A 137 -7.85 13.95 -21.45
#